data_AF-A0AAJ1Z1R5-F1
#
_entry.id   AF-A0AAJ1Z1R5-F1
#
_cell.length_a   1.000
_cell.length_b   1.000
_cell.length_c   1.000
_cell.angle_alpha   90.00
_cell.angle_beta   90.00
_cell.angle_gamma   90.00
#
_symmetry.space_group_name_H-M   'P 1'
#
loop_
_entity.id
_entity.type
_entity.pdbx_description
1 polymer ?
#
loop_
_entity_poly.entity_id
_entity_poly.type
_entity_poly.pdbx_seq_one_letter_code
_entity_poly.pdbx_strand_id
1 'polypeptide(L)' 'MNPVDWKTRKGELQEKLPFSFPIILGLDASGIVVKVGTNITKYKPGHEVYTKLADVII' A
#
# COMPACT_ATOMS: atom_id res chain seq x y z
N MET A 1 2.43 -3.40 10.61
CA MET A 1 1.09 -3.94 10.93
C MET A 1 0.47 -3.02 11.95
N ASN A 2 -0.64 -2.40 11.57
CA ASN A 2 -1.34 -1.38 12.32
C ASN A 2 -2.74 -1.90 12.70
N PRO A 3 -3.43 -1.31 13.68
CA PRO A 3 -4.76 -1.76 14.07
C PRO A 3 -5.79 -1.83 12.95
N VAL A 4 -5.66 -0.95 11.94
CA VAL A 4 -6.50 -0.97 10.74
C VAL A 4 -6.41 -2.30 9.99
N ASP A 5 -5.24 -2.96 9.93
CA ASP A 5 -5.07 -4.19 9.16
C ASP A 5 -5.96 -5.32 9.69
N TRP A 6 -5.92 -5.57 11.00
CA TRP A 6 -6.72 -6.65 11.60
C TRP A 6 -8.19 -6.28 11.75
N LYS A 7 -8.53 -5.00 11.93
CA LYS A 7 -9.92 -4.53 11.94
C LYS A 7 -10.57 -4.66 10.56
N THR A 8 -9.83 -4.30 9.50
CA THR A 8 -10.24 -4.52 8.11
C THR A 8 -10.44 -6.02 7.84
N ARG A 9 -9.49 -6.87 8.26
CA ARG A 9 -9.62 -8.33 8.10
C ARG A 9 -10.86 -8.92 8.78
N LYS A 10 -11.29 -8.34 9.91
CA LYS A 10 -12.50 -8.73 10.64
C LYS A 10 -13.80 -8.16 10.05
N GLY A 11 -13.71 -7.27 9.06
CA GLY A 11 -14.86 -6.58 8.48
C GLY A 11 -15.36 -5.37 9.28
N GLU A 12 -14.70 -5.02 10.39
CA GLU A 12 -15.14 -3.92 11.29
C GLU A 12 -15.13 -2.53 10.62
N LEU A 13 -14.45 -2.40 9.47
CA LEU A 13 -14.29 -1.14 8.74
C LEU A 13 -14.94 -1.14 7.35
N GLN A 14 -15.73 -2.17 7.00
CA GLN A 14 -16.27 -2.36 5.65
C GLN A 14 -17.10 -1.16 5.13
N GLU A 15 -17.87 -0.50 5.99
CA GLU A 15 -18.65 0.69 5.60
C GLU A 15 -17.79 1.94 5.35
N LYS A 16 -16.63 2.03 6.01
CA LYS A 16 -15.72 3.19 5.91
C LYS A 16 -14.64 2.99 4.85
N LEU A 17 -14.27 1.74 4.59
CA LEU A 17 -13.23 1.31 3.67
C LEU A 17 -13.82 0.26 2.72
N PRO A 18 -14.48 0.68 1.62
CA PRO A 18 -15.18 -0.21 0.70
C PRO A 18 -14.19 -0.91 -0.23
N PHE A 19 -13.50 -1.91 0.28
CA PHE A 19 -12.51 -2.66 -0.47
C PHE A 19 -13.14 -3.70 -1.41
N SER A 20 -12.57 -3.83 -2.60
CA SER A 20 -12.84 -4.94 -3.54
C SER A 20 -12.02 -6.17 -3.14
N PHE A 21 -12.65 -7.33 -2.98
CA PHE A 21 -11.93 -8.56 -2.66
C PHE A 21 -11.40 -9.29 -3.91
N PRO A 22 -10.24 -9.97 -3.82
CA PRO A 22 -9.36 -10.07 -2.66
C PRO A 22 -8.52 -8.81 -2.41
N ILE A 23 -8.25 -8.51 -1.14
CA ILE A 23 -7.34 -7.42 -0.76
C ILE A 23 -6.04 -7.90 -0.14
N ILE A 24 -4.98 -7.13 -0.37
CA ILE A 24 -3.69 -7.24 0.33
C ILE A 24 -3.69 -6.19 1.46
N LEU A 25 -3.39 -6.62 2.68
CA LEU A 25 -3.32 -5.75 3.86
C LEU A 25 -1.91 -5.15 4.02
N GLY A 26 -1.82 -4.06 4.80
CA GLY A 26 -0.59 -3.32 5.03
C GLY A 26 -0.51 -2.08 4.14
N LEU A 27 -0.54 -0.90 4.78
CA LEU A 27 -0.45 0.39 4.08
C LEU A 27 0.93 1.04 4.22
N ASP A 28 1.73 0.63 5.20
CA ASP A 28 3.07 1.18 5.41
C ASP A 28 4.11 0.14 4.99
N ALA A 29 5.08 0.56 4.19
CA ALA A 29 6.13 -0.32 3.67
C ALA A 29 7.48 0.40 3.51
N SER A 30 8.56 -0.38 3.49
CA SER A 30 9.88 0.06 3.06
C SER A 30 10.55 -1.02 2.21
N GLY A 31 11.52 -0.64 1.40
CA GLY A 31 12.23 -1.58 0.55
C GLY A 31 13.11 -0.90 -0.49
N ILE A 32 13.53 -1.68 -1.48
CA ILE A 32 14.39 -1.24 -2.58
C ILE A 32 13.54 -1.14 -3.86
N VAL A 33 13.65 -0.02 -4.57
CA VAL A 33 13.03 0.13 -5.89
C VAL A 33 13.67 -0.86 -6.86
N VAL A 34 12.87 -1.73 -7.49
CA VAL A 34 13.35 -2.69 -8.50
C VAL A 34 13.09 -2.23 -9.93
N LYS A 35 12.07 -1.40 -10.14
CA LYS A 35 11.65 -0.85 -11.43
C LYS A 35 10.86 0.44 -11.24
N VAL A 36 10.89 1.33 -12.23
CA VAL A 36 10.09 2.57 -12.26
C VAL A 36 9.33 2.68 -13.59
N GLY A 37 8.25 3.47 -13.60
CA GLY A 37 7.50 3.79 -14.83
C GLY A 37 8.26 4.76 -15.75
N THR A 38 7.82 4.88 -17.00
CA THR A 38 8.51 5.62 -18.07
C THR A 38 8.75 7.11 -17.75
N ASN A 39 7.84 7.74 -17.00
CA ASN A 39 7.90 9.18 -16.70
C ASN A 39 8.39 9.48 -15.27
N ILE A 40 8.89 8.47 -14.55
CA ILE A 40 9.39 8.66 -13.18
C ILE A 40 10.84 9.14 -13.25
N THR A 41 11.08 10.37 -12.80
CA THR A 41 12.43 10.97 -12.76
C THR A 41 13.03 11.02 -11.35
N LYS A 42 12.19 10.93 -10.31
CA LYS A 42 12.59 11.08 -8.90
C LYS A 42 13.23 9.82 -8.30
N TYR A 43 12.90 8.64 -8.82
CA TYR A 43 13.35 7.35 -8.29
C TYR A 43 14.03 6.53 -9.38
N LYS A 44 14.97 5.66 -8.98
CA LYS A 44 15.63 4.70 -9.87
C LYS A 44 15.82 3.36 -9.14
N PRO A 45 16.01 2.25 -9.89
CA PRO A 45 16.33 0.96 -9.28
C PRO A 45 17.52 1.05 -8.33
N GLY A 46 17.43 0.36 -7.19
CA GLY A 46 18.43 0.39 -6.12
C GLY A 46 18.20 1.45 -5.04
N HIS A 47 17.26 2.38 -5.20
CA HIS A 47 16.92 3.33 -4.13
C HIS A 47 16.23 2.62 -2.96
N GLU A 48 16.69 2.89 -1.75
CA GLU A 48 15.98 2.57 -0.52
C GLU A 48 14.86 3.60 -0.30
N VAL A 49 13.65 3.12 -0.03
CA VAL A 49 12.45 3.96 0.11
C VAL A 49 11.57 3.47 1.26
N TYR A 50 10.75 4.38 1.77
CA TYR A 50 9.60 4.08 2.62
C TYR A 50 8.37 4.78 2.07
N THR A 51 7.19 4.22 2.31
CA THR A 51 5.93 4.79 1.84
C THR A 51 4.78 4.47 2.79
N LYS A 52 3.76 5.32 2.72
CA LYS A 52 2.39 5.01 3.10
C LYS A 52 1.58 4.98 1.81
N LEU A 53 0.87 3.89 1.54
CA LEU A 53 -0.05 3.75 0.42
C LEU A 53 -1.23 4.71 0.63
N ALA A 54 -1.03 5.96 0.25
CA ALA A 54 -2.10 6.91 0.00
C ALA A 54 -2.66 6.59 -1.39
N ASP A 55 -3.94 6.26 -1.45
CA ASP A 55 -4.74 6.15 -2.69
C ASP A 55 -4.58 4.88 -3.52
N VAL A 56 -4.74 3.71 -2.88
CA VAL A 56 -5.01 2.47 -3.61
C VAL A 56 -6.54 2.26 -3.69
N ILE A 57 -7.13 2.72 -4.79
CA ILE A 57 -8.32 2.11 -5.38
C ILE A 57 -7.78 0.94 -6.22
N ILE A 58 -7.98 -0.30 -5.76
CA ILE A 58 -7.98 -1.49 -6.64
C ILE A 58 -9.43 -1.89 -6.88
#